data_AF-A0A4Y9YKD2-F1
#
_entry.id   AF-A0A4Y9YKD2-F1
#
_cell.length_a   1.000
_cell.length_b   1.000
_cell.length_c   1.000
_cell.angle_alpha   90.00
_cell.angle_beta   90.00
_cell.angle_gamma   90.00
#
_symmetry.space_group_name_H-M   'P 1'
#
loop_
_entity.id
_entity.type
_entity.pdbx_description
1 polymer ?
#
loop_
_entity_poly.entity_id
_entity_poly.type
_entity_poly.pdbx_seq_one_letter_code
_entity_poly.pdbx_strand_id
1 'polypeptide(L)'
;MSYTQADFDRDLAKLRELSAGDKPDDLCAFMQWEMAWTHRALAIFLNQVYKASKTSAPTEDAENFLGYAQQWVRFLELHLKVEIEVIVPVLSKFTSFEKSHSEQAQIAGPLAAFSAYLAAVSSGAEGWSAAKAEERAQALFPIVMQHFVEQLDELDPRGAQEGRRYAGGAGGPERECRREGL
;
A
#
# COMPACT_ATOMS: atom_id res chain seq x y z
N MET A 1 -18.05 -7.82 -3.04
CA MET A 1 -18.38 -6.62 -3.85
C MET A 1 -17.17 -6.30 -4.71
N SER A 2 -17.36 -5.88 -5.95
CA SER A 2 -16.27 -5.40 -6.81
C SER A 2 -15.85 -3.99 -6.40
N TYR A 3 -14.56 -3.70 -6.43
CA TYR A 3 -14.02 -2.39 -6.12
C TYR A 3 -14.14 -1.49 -7.36
N THR A 4 -14.90 -0.41 -7.26
CA THR A 4 -15.29 0.39 -8.41
C THR A 4 -14.25 1.46 -8.77
N GLN A 5 -14.38 2.04 -9.96
CA GLN A 5 -13.55 3.20 -10.33
C GLN A 5 -13.79 4.40 -9.39
N ALA A 6 -15.02 4.58 -8.90
CA ALA A 6 -15.34 5.64 -7.95
C ALA A 6 -14.67 5.40 -6.59
N ASP A 7 -14.60 4.15 -6.12
CA ASP A 7 -13.84 3.79 -4.92
C ASP A 7 -12.36 4.10 -5.09
N PHE A 8 -11.79 3.69 -6.23
CA PHE A 8 -10.39 3.95 -6.57
C PHE A 8 -10.07 5.44 -6.60
N ASP A 9 -10.92 6.25 -7.25
CA ASP A 9 -10.69 7.70 -7.39
C ASP A 9 -10.80 8.41 -6.03
N ARG A 10 -11.74 7.99 -5.18
CA ARG A 10 -11.86 8.48 -3.80
C ARG A 10 -10.57 8.21 -3.01
N ASP A 11 -10.14 6.96 -2.99
CA ASP A 11 -9.00 6.54 -2.16
C ASP A 11 -7.68 7.14 -2.70
N LEU A 12 -7.52 7.18 -4.03
CA LEU A 12 -6.39 7.84 -4.68
C LEU A 12 -6.34 9.35 -4.41
N ALA A 13 -7.49 10.03 -4.27
CA ALA A 13 -7.52 11.44 -3.93
C ALA A 13 -6.88 11.72 -2.55
N LYS A 14 -7.17 10.87 -1.55
CA LYS A 14 -6.53 10.98 -0.23
C LYS A 14 -5.03 10.74 -0.29
N LEU A 15 -4.59 9.72 -1.04
CA LEU A 15 -3.15 9.47 -1.25
C LEU A 15 -2.47 10.67 -1.93
N ARG A 16 -3.14 11.33 -2.89
CA ARG A 16 -2.62 12.53 -3.57
C ARG A 16 -2.53 13.73 -2.65
N GLU A 17 -3.53 13.92 -1.78
CA GLU A 17 -3.54 15.01 -0.81
C GLU A 17 -2.34 14.90 0.15
N LEU A 18 -2.12 13.72 0.73
CA LEU A 18 -1.06 13.49 1.72
C LEU A 18 0.36 13.38 1.12
N SER A 19 0.45 13.15 -0.20
CA SER A 19 1.72 13.15 -0.95
C SER A 19 1.98 14.46 -1.71
N ALA A 20 1.13 15.48 -1.54
CA ALA A 20 1.28 16.76 -2.23
C ALA A 20 2.33 17.66 -1.58
N GLY A 21 2.79 18.65 -2.34
CA GLY A 21 3.70 19.69 -1.85
C GLY A 21 5.13 19.23 -1.66
N ASP A 22 5.89 20.03 -0.91
CA ASP A 22 7.29 19.78 -0.62
C ASP A 22 7.44 18.72 0.49
N LYS A 23 8.56 17.99 0.44
CA LYS A 23 8.94 17.02 1.47
C LYS A 23 8.98 17.70 2.86
N PRO A 24 8.25 17.20 3.87
CA PRO A 24 8.28 17.77 5.22
C PRO A 24 9.62 17.56 5.94
N ASP A 25 9.97 18.50 6.81
CA ASP A 25 11.15 18.41 7.70
C ASP A 25 10.85 17.67 9.02
N ASP A 26 9.59 17.64 9.46
CA ASP A 26 9.19 16.86 10.65
C ASP A 26 9.18 15.37 10.32
N LEU A 27 9.83 14.55 11.15
CA LEU A 27 9.99 13.11 10.88
C LEU A 27 8.66 12.37 10.72
N CYS A 28 7.65 12.65 11.56
CA CYS A 28 6.36 11.97 11.47
C CYS A 28 5.59 12.39 10.21
N ALA A 29 5.56 13.70 9.93
CA ALA A 29 4.97 14.21 8.69
C ALA A 29 5.71 13.69 7.45
N PHE A 30 7.04 13.58 7.52
CA PHE A 30 7.88 13.02 6.47
C PHE A 30 7.53 11.55 6.19
N MET A 31 7.40 10.73 7.23
CA MET A 31 7.02 9.32 7.09
C MET A 31 5.62 9.16 6.50
N GLN A 32 4.64 9.95 6.94
CA GLN A 32 3.30 9.94 6.34
C GLN A 32 3.33 10.34 4.86
N TRP A 33 4.12 11.36 4.51
CA TRP A 33 4.28 11.85 3.14
C TRP A 33 4.93 10.81 2.22
N GLU A 34 6.03 10.18 2.64
CA GLU A 34 6.71 9.11 1.87
C GLU A 34 5.81 7.88 1.71
N MET A 35 5.07 7.52 2.77
CA MET A 35 4.15 6.40 2.74
C MET A 35 3.01 6.67 1.75
N ALA A 36 2.43 7.87 1.78
CA ALA A 36 1.40 8.28 0.83
C ALA A 36 1.90 8.27 -0.62
N TRP A 37 3.16 8.69 -0.85
CA TRP A 37 3.81 8.63 -2.16
C TRP A 37 3.94 7.19 -2.67
N THR A 38 4.44 6.30 -1.83
CA THR A 38 4.67 4.89 -2.17
C THR A 38 3.35 4.16 -2.42
N HIS A 39 2.36 4.36 -1.54
CA HIS A 39 1.01 3.83 -1.71
C HIS A 39 0.35 4.33 -2.99
N ARG A 40 0.49 5.61 -3.33
CA ARG A 40 -0.02 6.18 -4.57
C ARG A 40 0.59 5.48 -5.79
N ALA A 41 1.91 5.25 -5.78
CA ALA A 41 2.59 4.56 -6.87
C ALA A 41 2.10 3.12 -7.02
N LEU A 42 1.99 2.37 -5.92
CA LEU A 42 1.46 1.00 -5.90
C LEU A 42 0.01 0.92 -6.38
N ALA A 43 -0.85 1.87 -5.96
CA ALA A 43 -2.25 1.94 -6.37
C ALA A 43 -2.39 2.21 -7.87
N ILE A 44 -1.62 3.17 -8.41
CA ILE A 44 -1.62 3.46 -9.85
C ILE A 44 -1.14 2.25 -10.64
N PHE A 45 -0.09 1.58 -10.17
CA PHE A 45 0.46 0.39 -10.82
C PHE A 45 -0.56 -0.76 -10.81
N LEU A 46 -1.22 -1.06 -9.68
CA LEU A 46 -2.29 -2.06 -9.62
C LEU A 46 -3.41 -1.74 -10.62
N ASN A 47 -3.81 -0.47 -10.73
CA ASN A 47 -4.82 -0.04 -11.69
C ASN A 47 -4.38 -0.25 -13.15
N GLN A 48 -3.10 -0.07 -13.47
CA GLN A 48 -2.59 -0.39 -14.81
C GLN A 48 -2.59 -1.89 -15.07
N VAL A 49 -2.19 -2.73 -14.09
CA VAL A 49 -2.27 -4.19 -14.19
C VAL A 49 -3.72 -4.63 -14.46
N TYR A 50 -4.67 -4.07 -13.72
CA TYR A 50 -6.10 -4.34 -13.89
C TYR A 50 -6.65 -3.90 -15.25
N LYS A 51 -6.28 -2.71 -15.73
CA LYS A 51 -6.73 -2.22 -17.04
C LYS A 51 -6.14 -3.06 -18.17
N ALA A 52 -4.85 -3.39 -18.10
CA ALA A 52 -4.17 -4.16 -19.11
C ALA A 52 -4.67 -5.62 -19.17
N SER A 53 -5.14 -6.19 -18.05
CA SER A 53 -5.74 -7.54 -18.05
C SER A 53 -6.99 -7.66 -18.92
N LYS A 54 -7.64 -6.53 -19.27
CA LYS A 54 -8.85 -6.47 -20.11
C LYS A 54 -8.57 -6.26 -21.60
N THR A 55 -7.30 -6.17 -21.98
CA THR A 55 -6.89 -5.94 -23.36
C THR A 55 -6.48 -7.25 -24.04
N SER A 56 -6.22 -7.21 -25.35
CA SER A 56 -5.57 -8.30 -26.10
C SER A 56 -4.06 -8.39 -25.83
N ALA A 57 -3.48 -7.43 -25.08
CA ALA A 57 -2.04 -7.38 -24.80
C ALA A 57 -1.47 -8.69 -24.22
N PRO A 58 -2.18 -9.47 -23.37
CA PRO A 58 -1.63 -10.72 -22.85
C PRO A 58 -1.53 -11.86 -23.88
N THR A 59 -2.04 -11.69 -25.10
CA THR A 59 -1.90 -12.68 -26.19
C THR A 59 -0.91 -12.24 -27.28
N GLU A 60 -0.68 -10.94 -27.43
CA GLU A 60 0.27 -10.38 -28.42
C GLU A 60 1.61 -9.97 -27.78
N ASP A 61 1.63 -9.73 -26.47
CA ASP A 61 2.79 -9.31 -25.68
C ASP A 61 2.66 -9.79 -24.21
N ALA A 62 2.40 -11.09 -24.08
CA ALA A 62 2.17 -11.75 -22.80
C ALA A 62 3.34 -11.55 -21.83
N GLU A 63 4.58 -11.62 -22.32
CA GLU A 63 5.78 -11.51 -21.50
C GLU A 63 5.92 -10.12 -20.86
N ASN A 64 5.62 -9.04 -21.60
CA ASN A 64 5.69 -7.69 -21.04
C ASN A 64 4.57 -7.46 -20.01
N PHE A 65 3.35 -7.94 -20.26
CA PHE A 65 2.27 -7.85 -19.26
C PHE A 65 2.57 -8.69 -18.01
N LEU A 66 2.95 -9.96 -18.17
CA LEU A 66 3.22 -10.87 -17.05
C LEU A 66 4.38 -10.37 -16.21
N GLY A 67 5.47 -9.94 -16.86
CA GLY A 67 6.59 -9.30 -16.19
C GLY A 67 6.16 -8.05 -15.43
N TYR A 68 5.37 -7.17 -16.06
CA TYR A 68 4.84 -5.97 -15.40
C TYR A 68 3.98 -6.30 -14.17
N ALA A 69 3.05 -7.24 -14.27
CA ALA A 69 2.20 -7.67 -13.16
C ALA A 69 3.00 -8.35 -12.04
N GLN A 70 4.00 -9.17 -12.38
CA GLN A 70 4.90 -9.79 -11.41
C GLN A 70 5.73 -8.74 -10.65
N GLN A 71 6.17 -7.67 -11.33
CA GLN A 71 6.88 -6.59 -10.65
C GLN A 71 5.96 -5.82 -9.69
N TRP A 72 4.68 -5.65 -10.00
CA TRP A 72 3.74 -5.08 -9.05
C TRP A 72 3.61 -5.95 -7.79
N VAL A 73 3.44 -7.26 -7.95
CA VAL A 73 3.39 -8.22 -6.83
C VAL A 73 4.64 -8.10 -5.96
N ARG A 74 5.82 -8.15 -6.60
CA ARG A 74 7.10 -8.04 -5.91
C ARG A 74 7.26 -6.71 -5.18
N PHE A 75 6.81 -5.61 -5.80
CA PHE A 75 6.88 -4.30 -5.19
C PHE A 75 6.01 -4.24 -3.93
N LEU A 76 4.78 -4.75 -3.98
CA LEU A 76 3.91 -4.81 -2.80
C LEU A 76 4.51 -5.70 -1.69
N GLU A 77 5.06 -6.87 -2.03
CA GLU A 77 5.71 -7.76 -1.05
C GLU A 77 6.89 -7.08 -0.34
N LEU A 78 7.75 -6.40 -1.10
CA LEU A 78 8.89 -5.68 -0.54
C LEU A 78 8.44 -4.49 0.33
N HIS A 79 7.42 -3.77 -0.13
CA HIS A 79 6.83 -2.65 0.61
C HIS A 79 6.31 -3.10 1.98
N LEU A 80 5.44 -4.13 2.01
CA LEU A 80 4.91 -4.69 3.26
C LEU A 80 6.02 -5.24 4.17
N LYS A 81 7.06 -5.86 3.58
CA LYS A 81 8.22 -6.35 4.34
C LYS A 81 8.99 -5.21 5.01
N VAL A 82 9.24 -4.10 4.30
CA VAL A 82 9.90 -2.92 4.86
C VAL A 82 9.07 -2.32 5.99
N GLU A 83 7.75 -2.30 5.86
CA GLU A 83 6.88 -1.86 6.95
C GLU A 83 7.07 -2.70 8.21
N ILE A 84 6.99 -4.02 8.09
CA ILE A 84 7.09 -4.96 9.22
C ILE A 84 8.49 -4.94 9.84
N GLU A 85 9.55 -4.97 9.03
CA GLU A 85 10.91 -5.19 9.51
C GLU A 85 11.61 -3.90 9.93
N VAL A 86 11.17 -2.74 9.43
CA VAL A 86 11.87 -1.47 9.61
C VAL A 86 10.95 -0.40 10.20
N ILE A 87 9.83 -0.10 9.55
CA ILE A 87 9.02 1.07 9.90
C ILE A 87 8.28 0.85 11.23
N VAL A 88 7.57 -0.28 11.35
CA VAL A 88 6.78 -0.61 12.54
C VAL A 88 7.68 -0.66 13.79
N PRO A 89 8.84 -1.35 13.82
CA PRO A 89 9.72 -1.34 14.98
C PRO A 89 10.18 0.06 15.41
N VAL A 90 10.46 0.94 14.44
CA VAL A 90 10.95 2.31 14.72
C VAL A 90 9.83 3.23 15.20
N LEU A 91 8.63 3.13 14.62
CA LEU A 91 7.53 4.05 14.88
C LEU A 91 6.54 3.58 15.95
N SER A 92 6.58 2.30 16.34
CA SER A 92 5.67 1.74 17.38
C SER A 92 5.86 2.37 18.76
N LYS A 93 6.96 3.09 19.00
CA LYS A 93 7.13 3.92 20.21
C LYS A 93 6.26 5.19 20.20
N PHE A 94 5.70 5.57 19.06
CA PHE A 94 4.97 6.82 18.88
C PHE A 94 3.51 6.64 18.49
N THR A 95 3.17 5.52 17.85
CA THR A 95 1.81 5.19 17.38
C THR A 95 1.59 3.68 17.37
N SER A 96 0.33 3.24 17.24
CA SER A 96 -0.03 1.83 17.08
C SER A 96 -0.17 1.47 15.60
N PHE A 97 0.19 0.23 15.25
CA PHE A 97 0.04 -0.36 13.91
C PHE A 97 -0.81 -1.63 13.93
N GLU A 98 -1.59 -1.86 14.99
CA GLU A 98 -2.41 -3.07 15.13
C GLU A 98 -3.38 -3.25 13.95
N LYS A 99 -3.94 -2.14 13.44
CA LYS A 99 -4.87 -2.18 12.32
C LYS A 99 -4.14 -2.50 11.02
N SER A 100 -3.06 -1.78 10.73
CA SER A 100 -2.18 -2.08 9.58
C SER A 100 -1.75 -3.56 9.57
N HIS A 101 -1.33 -4.10 10.71
CA HIS A 101 -0.89 -5.49 10.79
C HIS A 101 -2.02 -6.48 10.46
N SER A 102 -3.23 -6.21 10.96
CA SER A 102 -4.40 -7.03 10.65
C SER A 102 -4.77 -7.00 9.17
N GLU A 103 -4.66 -5.84 8.52
CA GLU A 103 -4.93 -5.66 7.09
C GLU A 103 -3.88 -6.36 6.22
N GLN A 104 -2.59 -6.24 6.57
CA GLN A 104 -1.52 -6.95 5.88
C GLN A 104 -1.72 -8.47 5.88
N ALA A 105 -2.18 -9.04 7.00
CA ALA A 105 -2.52 -10.46 7.08
C ALA A 105 -3.66 -10.84 6.10
N GLN A 106 -4.60 -9.94 5.84
CA GLN A 106 -5.69 -10.15 4.88
C GLN A 106 -5.20 -10.05 3.42
N ILE A 107 -4.15 -9.27 3.15
CA ILE A 107 -3.55 -9.13 1.80
C ILE A 107 -2.82 -10.42 1.38
N ALA A 108 -2.21 -11.13 2.32
CA ALA A 108 -1.31 -12.25 2.03
C ALA A 108 -1.94 -13.34 1.15
N GLY A 109 -3.18 -13.75 1.45
CA GLY A 109 -3.89 -14.79 0.69
C GLY A 109 -4.15 -14.42 -0.77
N PRO A 110 -4.88 -13.31 -1.05
CA PRO A 110 -5.10 -12.83 -2.42
C PRO A 110 -3.81 -12.54 -3.19
N LEU A 111 -2.78 -12.00 -2.53
CA LEU A 111 -1.50 -11.71 -3.17
C LEU A 111 -0.78 -12.98 -3.61
N ALA A 112 -0.72 -13.99 -2.73
CA ALA A 112 -0.16 -15.30 -3.06
C ALA A 112 -0.94 -15.98 -4.20
N ALA A 113 -2.28 -15.87 -4.19
CA ALA A 113 -3.11 -16.44 -5.25
C ALA A 113 -2.88 -15.76 -6.62
N PHE A 114 -2.65 -14.45 -6.64
CA PHE A 114 -2.34 -13.74 -7.89
C PHE A 114 -0.93 -14.05 -8.38
N SER A 115 0.06 -14.03 -7.46
CA SER A 115 1.45 -14.40 -7.74
C SER A 115 1.56 -15.80 -8.35
N ALA A 116 0.90 -16.78 -7.73
CA ALA A 116 0.87 -18.17 -8.20
C ALA A 116 0.25 -18.31 -9.60
N TYR A 117 -0.82 -17.57 -9.88
CA TYR A 117 -1.43 -17.55 -11.22
C TYR A 117 -0.47 -16.97 -12.27
N LEU A 118 0.16 -15.84 -12.00
CA LEU A 118 1.13 -15.23 -12.92
C LEU A 118 2.32 -16.16 -13.18
N ALA A 119 2.81 -16.87 -12.16
CA ALA A 119 3.88 -17.85 -12.29
C ALA A 119 3.44 -19.09 -13.11
N ALA A 120 2.23 -19.61 -12.89
CA ALA A 120 1.68 -20.73 -13.66
C ALA A 120 1.53 -20.37 -15.14
N VAL A 121 1.06 -19.17 -15.46
CA VAL A 121 0.99 -18.70 -16.85
C VAL A 121 2.39 -18.54 -17.44
N SER A 122 3.33 -17.93 -16.71
CA SER A 122 4.71 -17.70 -17.20
C SER A 122 5.47 -19.00 -17.48
N SER A 123 5.18 -20.06 -16.73
CA SER A 123 5.77 -21.40 -16.91
C SER A 123 5.05 -22.27 -17.94
N GLY A 124 3.93 -21.81 -18.50
CA GLY A 124 3.08 -22.58 -19.40
C GLY A 124 2.25 -23.68 -18.72
N ALA A 125 2.24 -23.74 -17.39
CA ALA A 125 1.42 -24.69 -16.64
C ALA A 125 -0.07 -24.34 -16.68
N GLU A 126 -0.41 -23.08 -16.95
CA GLU A 126 -1.77 -22.59 -17.16
C GLU A 126 -1.81 -21.66 -18.39
N GLY A 127 -2.90 -21.70 -19.17
CA GLY A 127 -3.13 -20.72 -20.24
C GLY A 127 -3.59 -19.38 -19.68
N TRP A 128 -3.27 -18.29 -20.36
CA TRP A 128 -3.75 -16.96 -19.96
C TRP A 128 -5.29 -16.87 -19.99
N SER A 129 -5.86 -16.29 -18.93
CA SER A 129 -7.27 -15.91 -18.82
C SER A 129 -7.41 -14.48 -18.31
N ALA A 130 -7.91 -13.59 -19.16
CA ALA A 130 -8.22 -12.21 -18.81
C ALA A 130 -9.21 -12.12 -17.63
N ALA A 131 -10.23 -12.97 -17.62
CA ALA A 131 -11.23 -13.03 -16.56
C ALA A 131 -10.61 -13.44 -15.22
N LYS A 132 -9.72 -14.44 -15.21
CA LYS A 132 -9.05 -14.89 -13.99
C LYS A 132 -8.08 -13.83 -13.49
N ALA A 133 -7.35 -13.15 -14.37
CA ALA A 133 -6.49 -12.03 -13.99
C ALA A 133 -7.29 -10.88 -13.38
N GLU A 134 -8.42 -10.51 -13.99
CA GLU A 134 -9.33 -9.49 -13.45
C GLU A 134 -9.86 -9.91 -12.07
N GLU A 135 -10.32 -11.15 -11.91
CA GLU A 135 -10.79 -11.68 -10.62
C GLU A 135 -9.71 -11.57 -9.54
N ARG A 136 -8.46 -11.98 -9.85
CA ARG A 136 -7.34 -11.92 -8.92
C ARG A 136 -6.97 -10.48 -8.54
N ALA A 137 -6.97 -9.55 -9.49
CA ALA A 137 -6.71 -8.14 -9.21
C ALA A 137 -7.84 -7.51 -8.37
N GLN A 138 -9.11 -7.84 -8.69
CA GLN A 138 -10.29 -7.37 -7.95
C GLN A 138 -10.35 -7.90 -6.50
N ALA A 139 -9.82 -9.09 -6.24
CA ALA A 139 -9.68 -9.60 -4.88
C ALA A 139 -8.67 -8.79 -4.04
N LEU A 140 -7.71 -8.11 -4.68
CA LEU A 140 -6.68 -7.31 -4.01
C LEU A 140 -7.13 -5.87 -3.75
N PHE A 141 -7.77 -5.22 -4.73
CA PHE A 141 -8.13 -3.80 -4.65
C PHE A 141 -8.73 -3.33 -3.32
N PRO A 142 -9.83 -3.91 -2.81
CA PRO A 142 -10.47 -3.36 -1.62
C PRO A 142 -9.56 -3.42 -0.41
N ILE A 143 -8.82 -4.52 -0.23
CA ILE A 143 -7.98 -4.75 0.94
C ILE A 143 -6.70 -3.88 0.86
N VAL A 144 -6.07 -3.84 -0.32
CA VAL A 144 -4.86 -3.04 -0.54
C VAL A 144 -5.16 -1.54 -0.45
N MET A 145 -6.24 -1.07 -1.07
CA MET A 145 -6.58 0.35 -1.03
C MET A 145 -7.04 0.79 0.37
N GLN A 146 -7.78 -0.06 1.09
CA GLN A 146 -8.10 0.18 2.49
C GLN A 146 -6.82 0.34 3.31
N HIS A 147 -5.91 -0.64 3.23
CA HIS A 147 -4.64 -0.59 3.94
C HIS A 147 -3.86 0.69 3.64
N PHE A 148 -3.75 1.04 2.36
CA PHE A 148 -3.03 2.23 1.92
C PHE A 148 -3.59 3.52 2.48
N VAL A 149 -4.90 3.62 2.65
CA VAL A 149 -5.57 4.82 3.11
C VAL A 149 -5.61 4.90 4.63
N GLU A 150 -5.83 3.78 5.30
CA GLU A 150 -6.06 3.74 6.74
C GLU A 150 -4.75 3.73 7.53
N GLN A 151 -3.68 3.14 7.00
CA GLN A 151 -2.35 3.25 7.61
C GLN A 151 -1.87 4.70 7.71
N LEU A 152 -2.25 5.56 6.75
CA LEU A 152 -1.87 6.97 6.80
C LEU A 152 -2.51 7.70 7.99
N ASP A 153 -3.65 7.23 8.49
CA ASP A 153 -4.26 7.79 9.69
C ASP A 153 -3.50 7.37 10.96
N GLU A 154 -2.96 6.14 11.00
CA GLU A 154 -2.08 5.67 12.08
C GLU A 154 -0.75 6.46 12.11
N LEU A 155 -0.30 6.91 10.94
CA LEU A 155 0.88 7.77 10.78
C LEU A 155 0.59 9.27 10.96
N ASP A 156 -0.67 9.69 11.16
CA ASP A 156 -0.99 11.11 11.32
C ASP A 156 -0.35 11.66 12.62
N PRO A 157 0.57 12.64 12.51
CA PRO A 157 1.22 13.23 13.68
C PRO A 157 0.24 13.88 14.65
N ARG A 158 -0.99 14.21 14.23
CA ARG A 158 -2.07 14.79 15.04
C ARG A 158 -2.82 13.72 15.85
N GLY A 159 -3.09 12.55 15.26
CA GLY A 159 -3.71 11.41 15.96
C GLY A 159 -2.83 10.88 17.09
N ALA A 160 -1.51 10.87 16.86
CA ALA A 160 -0.52 10.52 17.87
C ALA A 160 -0.43 11.53 19.05
N GLN A 161 -1.10 12.70 18.98
CA GLN A 161 -1.15 13.68 20.08
C GLN A 161 -2.25 13.37 21.10
N GLU A 162 -3.35 12.72 20.69
CA GLU A 162 -4.51 12.49 21.55
C GLU A 162 -4.31 11.31 22.51
N GLY A 163 -3.67 10.22 22.04
CA GLY A 163 -3.29 9.08 22.89
C GLY A 163 -2.29 9.43 24.00
N ARG A 164 -1.54 10.53 23.86
CA ARG A 164 -0.51 10.98 24.80
C ARG A 164 -0.94 12.05 25.80
N ARG A 165 -2.13 12.66 25.66
CA ARG A 165 -2.70 13.49 26.74
C ARG A 165 -3.01 12.69 28.01
N TYR A 166 -3.09 11.36 27.92
CA TYR A 166 -3.28 10.47 29.07
C TYR A 166 -1.98 9.96 29.70
N ALA A 167 -0.81 10.16 29.06
CA ALA A 167 0.49 9.80 29.60
C ALA A 167 1.22 11.07 30.08
N GLY A 168 0.90 11.52 31.31
CA GLY A 168 1.30 12.82 31.86
C GLY A 168 2.78 13.19 31.73
N GLY A 169 3.10 14.03 30.75
CA GLY A 169 4.39 14.72 30.62
C GLY A 169 4.23 16.04 29.88
N ALA A 170 4.65 17.16 30.49
CA ALA A 170 4.42 18.53 30.03
C ALA A 170 5.29 18.98 28.83
N GLY A 171 5.56 18.09 27.87
CA GLY A 171 6.29 18.40 26.64
C GLY A 171 5.46 17.97 25.43
N GLY A 172 5.00 18.94 24.63
CA GLY A 172 4.24 18.64 23.41
C GLY A 172 5.07 17.88 22.36
N PRO A 173 4.42 17.14 21.44
CA PRO A 173 5.04 16.19 20.52
C PRO A 173 6.02 16.82 19.52
N GLU A 174 5.81 18.08 19.13
CA GLU A 174 6.76 18.84 18.31
C GLU A 174 8.16 18.95 18.95
N ARG A 175 8.25 18.80 20.28
CA ARG A 175 9.52 18.86 21.00
C ARG A 175 10.21 17.52 21.11
N GLU A 176 9.55 16.38 20.91
CA GLU A 176 10.18 15.07 21.14
C GLU A 176 10.77 14.49 19.85
N CYS A 177 10.06 14.56 18.72
CA CYS A 177 10.65 14.24 17.41
C CYS A 177 11.79 15.20 17.03
N ARG A 178 11.62 16.51 17.28
CA ARG A 178 12.67 17.51 17.03
C ARG A 178 13.87 17.40 17.99
N ARG A 179 13.74 16.71 19.14
CA ARG A 179 14.80 16.59 20.16
C ARG A 179 15.65 15.33 20.01
N GLU A 180 15.15 14.29 19.36
CA GLU A 180 15.97 13.10 19.05
C GLU A 180 16.93 13.30 17.86
N GLY A 181 16.85 14.41 17.12
CA GLY A 181 17.85 14.75 16.09
C GLY A 181 17.92 13.74 14.94
N LEU A 182 16.77 13.14 14.61
CA LEU A 182 16.53 12.44 13.34
C LEU A 182 15.88 13.41 12.35
#